data_AF-A0AAW9J317-F1
#
_entry.id   AF-A0AAW9J317-F1
#
_cell.length_a   1.000
_cell.length_b   1.000
_cell.length_c   1.000
_cell.angle_alpha   90.00
_cell.angle_beta   90.00
_cell.angle_gamma   90.00
#
_symmetry.space_group_name_H-M   'P 1'
#
loop_
_entity.id
_entity.type
_entity.pdbx_description
1 polymer ?
#
loop_
_entity_poly.entity_id
_entity_poly.type
_entity_poly.pdbx_seq_one_letter_code
_entity_poly.pdbx_strand_id
1 'polypeptide(L)'
;GRVLLSIEDAKVQCEVAQKVIDEKLSVRELERLVKNLNTEKKEKEKARDMNPYYKDVTERLQNYFGTKVNISNKNNKGKIEIEYYSNEDLQRILEIINL
;
A
#
# COMPACT_ATOMS: atom_id res chain seq x y z
N GLY A 1 26.50 10.18 -9.28
CA GLY A 1 25.67 10.27 -8.06
C GLY A 1 24.36 11.03 -8.24
N ARG A 2 23.58 10.82 -9.32
CA ARG A 2 22.25 11.48 -9.48
C ARG A 2 21.12 10.71 -8.79
N VAL A 3 21.32 9.43 -8.51
CA VAL A 3 20.31 8.49 -7.99
C VAL A 3 19.93 8.78 -6.53
N LEU A 4 20.91 9.14 -5.70
CA LEU A 4 20.69 9.54 -4.30
C LEU A 4 19.87 10.84 -4.20
N LEU A 5 19.86 11.68 -5.23
CA LEU A 5 19.10 12.93 -5.26
C LEU A 5 17.59 12.70 -5.48
N SER A 6 17.20 11.51 -5.91
CA SER A 6 15.79 11.11 -6.10
C SER A 6 15.11 10.66 -4.81
N ILE A 7 15.82 10.67 -3.68
CA ILE A 7 15.27 10.39 -2.35
C ILE A 7 14.87 11.74 -1.74
N GLU A 8 13.57 11.97 -1.56
CA GLU A 8 13.03 13.25 -1.08
C GLU A 8 13.30 13.49 0.41
N ASP A 9 13.69 12.46 1.15
CA ASP A 9 13.88 12.50 2.60
C ASP A 9 15.35 12.43 2.97
N ALA A 10 15.85 13.53 3.54
CA ALA A 10 17.25 13.72 3.86
C ALA A 10 17.81 12.64 4.81
N LYS A 11 16.98 12.07 5.71
CA LYS A 11 17.44 11.00 6.61
C LYS A 11 17.68 9.70 5.86
N VAL A 12 16.70 9.31 5.03
CA VAL A 12 16.78 8.12 4.18
C VAL A 12 17.92 8.27 3.16
N GLN A 13 18.14 9.49 2.66
CA GLN A 13 19.25 9.79 1.75
C GLN A 13 20.61 9.53 2.39
N CYS A 14 20.80 9.96 3.65
CA CYS A 14 22.03 9.69 4.41
C CYS A 14 22.22 8.19 4.68
N GLU A 15 21.18 7.48 5.10
CA GLU A 15 21.25 6.03 5.35
C GLU A 15 21.62 5.25 4.08
N VAL A 16 21.00 5.59 2.94
CA VAL A 16 21.32 4.95 1.66
C VAL A 16 22.73 5.31 1.20
N ALA A 17 23.17 6.56 1.39
CA ALA A 17 24.54 6.96 1.05
C ALA A 17 25.58 6.18 1.85
N GLN A 18 25.34 6.01 3.16
CA GLN A 18 26.20 5.21 4.03
C GLN A 18 26.26 3.76 3.56
N LYS A 19 25.10 3.17 3.28
CA LYS A 19 24.97 1.78 2.81
C LYS A 19 25.65 1.53 1.47
N VAL A 20 25.63 2.50 0.55
CA VAL A 20 26.36 2.42 -0.72
C VAL A 20 27.87 2.35 -0.50
N ILE A 21 28.38 3.06 0.50
CA ILE A 21 29.81 3.08 0.84
C ILE A 21 30.20 1.77 1.53
N ASP A 22 29.42 1.32 2.51
CA ASP A 22 29.67 0.09 3.26
C ASP A 22 29.58 -1.17 2.38
N GLU A 23 28.57 -1.26 1.51
CA GLU A 23 28.35 -2.43 0.65
C GLU A 23 28.96 -2.32 -0.75
N LYS A 24 29.65 -1.21 -1.07
CA LYS A 24 30.21 -0.90 -2.41
C LYS A 24 29.22 -1.17 -3.55
N LEU A 25 27.97 -0.78 -3.35
CA LEU A 25 26.90 -1.06 -4.31
C LEU A 25 27.20 -0.46 -5.67
N SER A 26 26.98 -1.25 -6.71
CA SER A 26 27.08 -0.77 -8.08
C SER A 26 25.95 0.21 -8.39
N VAL A 27 26.15 1.11 -9.36
CA VAL A 27 25.15 2.15 -9.72
C VAL A 27 23.77 1.54 -10.02
N ARG A 28 23.74 0.36 -10.65
CA ARG A 28 22.51 -0.40 -10.94
C ARG A 28 21.80 -0.92 -9.69
N GLU A 29 22.55 -1.30 -8.66
CA GLU A 29 22.00 -1.81 -7.40
C GLU A 29 21.42 -0.66 -6.58
N LEU A 30 22.11 0.48 -6.56
CA LEU A 30 21.63 1.72 -5.97
C LEU A 30 20.32 2.20 -6.64
N GLU A 31 20.23 2.18 -7.97
CA GLU A 31 19.00 2.53 -8.69
C GLU A 31 17.81 1.63 -8.32
N ARG A 32 18.05 0.31 -8.20
CA ARG A 32 17.00 -0.63 -7.77
C ARG A 32 16.56 -0.35 -6.33
N LEU A 33 17.51 -0.11 -5.44
CA LEU A 33 17.24 0.13 -4.03
C LEU A 33 16.43 1.43 -3.83
N VAL A 34 16.80 2.52 -4.52
CA VAL A 34 16.06 3.80 -4.46
C VAL A 34 14.67 3.67 -5.09
N LYS A 35 14.53 2.91 -6.18
CA LYS A 35 13.23 2.66 -6.81
C LYS A 35 12.29 1.88 -5.89
N ASN A 36 12.78 0.85 -5.19
CA ASN A 36 12.00 0.10 -4.21
C ASN A 36 11.58 0.99 -3.03
N LEU A 37 12.51 1.77 -2.46
CA LEU A 37 12.21 2.70 -1.36
C LEU A 37 11.13 3.73 -1.72
N ASN A 38 11.18 4.31 -2.93
CA ASN A 38 10.16 5.24 -3.40
C ASN A 38 8.80 4.56 -3.67
N THR A 39 8.80 3.27 -4.01
CA THR A 39 7.57 2.49 -4.21
C THR A 39 6.94 2.14 -2.86
N GLU A 40 7.75 1.69 -1.89
CA GLU A 40 7.32 1.44 -0.52
C GLU A 40 6.85 2.71 0.20
N LYS A 41 7.48 3.88 -0.04
CA LYS A 41 6.99 5.16 0.48
C LYS A 41 5.63 5.54 -0.11
N LYS A 42 5.44 5.35 -1.42
CA LYS A 42 4.14 5.56 -2.07
C LYS A 42 3.06 4.61 -1.57
N GLU A 43 3.41 3.38 -1.18
CA GLU A 43 2.47 2.47 -0.50
C GLU A 43 2.20 2.87 0.95
N LYS A 44 3.22 3.30 1.68
CA LYS A 44 3.08 3.77 3.08
C LYS A 44 2.32 5.09 3.18
N GLU A 45 2.43 6.00 2.22
CA GLU A 45 1.59 7.20 2.15
C GLU A 45 0.13 6.85 1.82
N LYS A 46 -0.12 5.88 0.93
CA LYS A 46 -1.48 5.37 0.71
C LYS A 46 -2.10 4.75 1.98
N ALA A 47 -1.28 4.12 2.82
CA ALA A 47 -1.74 3.56 4.10
C ALA A 47 -1.98 4.64 5.18
N ARG A 48 -1.35 5.81 5.08
CA ARG A 48 -1.48 6.90 6.05
C ARG A 48 -2.72 7.78 5.84
N ASP A 49 -3.32 7.75 4.65
CA ASP A 49 -4.54 8.50 4.32
C ASP A 49 -5.84 7.66 4.46
N MET A 50 -5.78 6.51 5.15
CA MET A 50 -7.01 5.86 5.61
C MET A 50 -7.60 6.70 6.75
N ASN A 51 -8.36 7.74 6.36
CA ASN A 51 -9.22 8.51 7.23
C ASN A 51 -9.96 7.53 8.18
N PRO A 52 -9.95 7.74 9.51
CA PRO A 52 -10.50 6.79 10.49
C PRO A 52 -11.94 6.35 10.20
N TYR A 53 -12.71 7.18 9.49
CA TYR A 53 -14.02 6.84 8.94
C TYR A 53 -13.98 5.59 8.04
N TYR A 54 -13.03 5.49 7.11
CA TYR A 54 -12.93 4.34 6.21
C TYR A 54 -12.47 3.08 6.93
N LYS A 55 -11.70 3.21 8.01
CA LYS A 55 -11.31 2.06 8.82
C LYS A 55 -12.52 1.45 9.53
N ASP A 56 -13.35 2.28 10.15
CA ASP A 56 -14.60 1.85 10.80
C ASP A 56 -15.57 1.23 9.78
N VAL A 57 -15.72 1.84 8.60
CA VAL A 57 -16.54 1.27 7.52
C VAL A 57 -15.97 -0.06 7.02
N THR A 58 -14.65 -0.17 6.85
CA THR A 58 -14.01 -1.42 6.44
C THR A 58 -14.28 -2.52 7.46
N GLU A 59 -14.09 -2.24 8.75
CA GLU A 59 -14.30 -3.21 9.82
C GLU A 59 -15.77 -3.67 9.93
N ARG A 60 -16.73 -2.75 9.75
CA ARG A 60 -18.15 -3.11 9.68
C ARG A 60 -18.46 -4.00 8.48
N LEU A 61 -17.93 -3.66 7.29
CA LEU A 61 -18.15 -4.47 6.09
C LEU A 61 -17.48 -5.85 6.24
N GLN A 62 -16.29 -5.94 6.82
CA GLN A 62 -15.63 -7.21 7.09
C GLN A 62 -16.44 -8.07 8.05
N ASN A 63 -16.98 -7.50 9.13
CA ASN A 63 -17.85 -8.22 10.07
C ASN A 63 -19.16 -8.65 9.41
N TYR A 64 -19.74 -7.82 8.55
CA TYR A 64 -21.01 -8.10 7.88
C TYR A 64 -20.86 -9.18 6.79
N PHE A 65 -19.85 -9.04 5.93
CA PHE A 65 -19.55 -9.99 4.86
C PHE A 65 -18.72 -11.18 5.33
N GLY A 66 -18.21 -11.22 6.57
CA GLY A 66 -17.36 -12.29 7.08
C GLY A 66 -16.11 -12.56 6.25
N THR A 67 -15.65 -11.57 5.48
CA THR A 67 -14.52 -11.72 4.55
C THR A 67 -13.65 -10.48 4.56
N LYS A 68 -12.50 -10.55 3.89
CA LYS A 68 -11.57 -9.43 3.77
C LYS A 68 -12.12 -8.40 2.80
N VAL A 69 -12.32 -7.18 3.32
CA VAL A 69 -12.76 -6.00 2.56
C VAL A 69 -11.63 -4.99 2.61
N ASN A 70 -11.31 -4.41 1.46
CA ASN A 70 -10.33 -3.34 1.34
C ASN A 70 -10.99 -2.11 0.70
N ILE A 71 -10.87 -0.96 1.37
CA ILE A 71 -11.40 0.30 0.86
C ILE A 71 -10.23 1.19 0.50
N SER A 72 -10.12 1.55 -0.78
CA SER A 72 -9.16 2.54 -1.26
C SER A 72 -9.90 3.75 -1.82
N ASN A 73 -9.66 4.93 -1.24
CA ASN A 73 -10.15 6.18 -1.81
C ASN A 73 -8.99 6.98 -2.40
N LYS A 74 -9.09 7.34 -3.68
CA LYS A 74 -8.11 8.22 -4.33
C LYS A 74 -8.86 9.32 -5.08
N ASN A 75 -8.74 10.56 -4.57
CA ASN A 75 -9.13 11.79 -5.27
C ASN A 75 -10.54 11.71 -5.91
N ASN A 76 -11.58 11.48 -5.09
CA ASN A 76 -12.99 11.27 -5.48
C ASN A 76 -13.36 9.94 -6.14
N LYS A 77 -12.42 9.01 -6.36
CA LYS A 77 -12.73 7.63 -6.77
C LYS A 77 -12.49 6.68 -5.62
N GLY A 78 -13.58 6.14 -5.07
CA GLY A 78 -13.56 5.03 -4.10
C GLY A 78 -13.58 3.70 -4.82
N LYS A 79 -12.75 2.76 -4.37
CA LYS A 79 -12.80 1.35 -4.76
C LYS A 79 -13.00 0.52 -3.50
N ILE A 80 -13.99 -0.36 -3.54
CA ILE A 80 -14.24 -1.38 -2.52
C ILE A 80 -13.88 -2.72 -3.15
N GLU A 81 -12.93 -3.43 -2.56
CA GLU A 81 -12.51 -4.77 -2.99
C GLU A 81 -12.94 -5.76 -1.91
N ILE A 82 -13.77 -6.73 -2.28
CA ILE A 82 -14.23 -7.81 -1.40
C ILE A 82 -13.60 -9.09 -1.92
N GLU A 83 -12.73 -9.70 -1.13
CA GLU A 83 -12.12 -10.99 -1.46
C GLU A 83 -13.09 -12.11 -1.06
N TYR A 84 -13.20 -13.17 -1.85
CA TYR A 84 -13.98 -14.36 -1.52
C TYR A 84 -13.14 -15.60 -1.85
N TYR A 85 -13.28 -16.65 -1.04
CA TYR A 85 -12.46 -17.86 -1.18
C TYR A 85 -13.24 -19.05 -1.73
N SER A 86 -14.57 -18.95 -1.80
CA SER A 86 -15.45 -19.99 -2.30
C SER A 86 -16.65 -19.43 -3.07
N ASN A 87 -17.30 -20.27 -3.88
CA ASN A 87 -18.57 -19.90 -4.52
C ASN A 87 -19.68 -19.66 -3.50
N GLU A 88 -19.66 -20.38 -2.36
CA GLU A 88 -20.60 -20.17 -1.25
C GLU A 88 -20.42 -18.78 -0.62
N ASP A 89 -19.17 -18.32 -0.45
CA ASP A 89 -18.89 -16.96 0.04
C ASP A 89 -19.45 -15.89 -0.92
N LEU A 90 -19.20 -16.06 -2.22
CA LEU A 90 -19.75 -15.15 -3.24
C LEU A 90 -21.27 -15.11 -3.18
N GLN A 91 -21.91 -16.28 -3.09
CA GLN A 91 -23.37 -16.39 -3.04
C GLN A 91 -23.94 -15.74 -1.77
N ARG A 92 -23.30 -15.94 -0.61
CA ARG A 92 -23.64 -15.26 0.64
C ARG A 92 -23.48 -13.75 0.53
N ILE A 93 -22.40 -13.25 -0.10
CA ILE A 93 -22.19 -11.82 -0.32
C ILE A 93 -23.30 -11.24 -1.20
N LEU A 94 -23.69 -11.94 -2.27
CA LEU A 94 -24.79 -11.52 -3.14
C LEU A 94 -26.14 -11.46 -2.39
N GLU A 95 -26.44 -12.48 -1.58
CA GLU A 95 -27.64 -12.48 -0.73
C GLU A 95 -27.65 -11.31 0.26
N ILE A 96 -26.50 -11.02 0.88
CA ILE A 96 -26.36 -9.89 1.80
C ILE A 96 -26.62 -8.54 1.10
N ILE A 97 -26.26 -8.42 -0.18
CA ILE A 97 -26.47 -7.21 -0.99
C ILE A 97 -27.90 -7.17 -1.57
N ASN A 98 -28.71 -8.21 -1.36
CA ASN A 98 -30.03 -8.43 -1.97
C ASN A 98 -29.97 -8.37 -3.51
N LEU A 99 -28.98 -9.05 -4.11
CA LEU A 99 -28.89 -9.27 -5.56
C LEU A 99 -29.38 -10.67 -5.93
#